data_AF-A0A7Y4Z5A9-F1
#
_entry.id   AF-A0A7Y4Z5A9-F1
#
_cell.length_a   1.000
_cell.length_b   1.000
_cell.length_c   1.000
_cell.angle_alpha   90.00
_cell.angle_beta   90.00
_cell.angle_gamma   90.00
#
_symmetry.space_group_name_H-M   'P 1'
#
loop_
_entity.id
_entity.type
_entity.pdbx_description
1 polymer ?
#
loop_
_entity_poly.entity_id
_entity_poly.type
_entity_poly.pdbx_seq_one_letter_code
_entity_poly.pdbx_strand_id
1 'polypeptide(L)'
;MPENYRHTSISIIDESHDKLTEIQKHINNLKEKGACKDDLADIFFALSYFFENHLIKEELYLKSKNYPNFDNHKTSHFDFIKGIERLMDNYESNVDNTLRELDIFIGEWLQNHSSNYNKDVVDYLNQKK
;
A
#
# COMPACT_ATOMS: atom_id res chain seq x y z
N MET A 1 8.67 -10.94 0.98
CA MET A 1 7.91 -10.80 2.25
C MET A 1 7.61 -12.18 2.78
N PRO A 2 7.93 -12.49 4.04
CA PRO A 2 7.48 -13.74 4.66
C PRO A 2 5.96 -13.73 4.89
N GLU A 3 5.35 -14.91 4.88
CA GLU A 3 3.89 -15.14 4.80
C GLU A 3 3.12 -14.55 6.00
N ASN A 4 3.77 -14.46 7.15
CA ASN A 4 3.22 -13.96 8.42
C ASN A 4 2.88 -12.47 8.45
N TYR A 5 3.34 -11.67 7.48
CA TYR A 5 3.01 -10.24 7.39
C TYR A 5 1.74 -9.96 6.58
N ARG A 6 1.19 -10.96 5.88
CA ARG A 6 0.02 -10.78 5.02
C ARG A 6 -1.32 -11.03 5.69
N HIS A 7 -1.36 -11.78 6.79
CA HIS A 7 -2.62 -12.30 7.34
C HIS A 7 -2.75 -11.96 8.82
N THR A 8 -3.46 -10.86 9.08
CA THR A 8 -3.87 -10.37 10.39
C THR A 8 -5.13 -11.07 10.91
N SER A 9 -5.79 -11.88 10.08
CA SER A 9 -7.15 -12.42 10.32
C SER A 9 -8.22 -11.33 10.44
N ILE A 10 -7.89 -10.11 10.01
CA ILE A 10 -8.80 -8.97 9.93
C ILE A 10 -8.97 -8.67 8.44
N SER A 11 -10.10 -9.13 7.88
CA SER A 11 -10.38 -9.12 6.42
C SER A 11 -10.01 -7.80 5.75
N ILE A 12 -10.40 -6.67 6.34
CA ILE A 12 -10.21 -5.36 5.72
C ILE A 12 -8.73 -4.95 5.59
N ILE A 13 -7.87 -5.39 6.50
CA ILE A 13 -6.42 -5.11 6.49
C ILE A 13 -5.74 -6.06 5.51
N ASP A 14 -6.13 -7.34 5.53
CA ASP A 14 -5.59 -8.36 4.64
C ASP A 14 -5.93 -8.03 3.17
N GLU A 15 -7.16 -7.58 2.90
CA GLU A 15 -7.61 -7.10 1.59
C GLU A 15 -6.80 -5.89 1.09
N SER A 16 -6.44 -4.93 1.95
CA SER A 16 -5.56 -3.81 1.60
C SER A 16 -4.17 -4.32 1.18
N HIS A 17 -3.53 -5.17 1.97
CA HIS A 17 -2.20 -5.68 1.68
C HIS A 17 -2.14 -6.56 0.45
N ASP A 18 -3.16 -7.40 0.23
CA ASP A 18 -3.25 -8.26 -0.94
C ASP A 18 -3.41 -7.43 -2.21
N LYS A 19 -4.22 -6.36 -2.17
CA LYS A 19 -4.39 -5.50 -3.35
C LYS A 19 -3.10 -4.77 -3.71
N LEU A 20 -2.38 -4.23 -2.73
CA LEU A 20 -1.11 -3.56 -3.01
C LEU A 20 -0.03 -4.55 -3.50
N THR A 21 -0.03 -5.77 -2.96
CA THR A 21 0.84 -6.85 -3.44
C THR A 21 0.53 -7.22 -4.90
N GLU A 22 -0.75 -7.22 -5.30
CA GLU A 22 -1.16 -7.47 -6.68
C GLU A 22 -0.61 -6.40 -7.63
N ILE A 23 -0.72 -5.12 -7.25
CA ILE A 23 -0.16 -3.98 -8.01
C ILE A 23 1.36 -4.14 -8.12
N GLN A 24 2.04 -4.50 -7.03
CA GLN A 24 3.49 -4.72 -7.05
C GLN A 24 3.90 -5.88 -7.97
N LYS A 25 3.13 -6.97 -8.00
CA LYS A 25 3.34 -8.08 -8.97
C LYS A 25 3.17 -7.60 -10.41
N HIS A 26 2.18 -6.77 -10.68
CA HIS A 26 1.96 -6.20 -12.01
C HIS A 26 3.14 -5.33 -12.45
N ILE A 27 3.63 -4.45 -11.58
CA ILE A 27 4.86 -3.66 -11.81
C ILE A 27 6.05 -4.56 -12.13
N ASN A 28 6.25 -5.63 -11.36
CA ASN A 28 7.35 -6.58 -11.60
C ASN A 28 7.25 -7.26 -12.97
N ASN A 29 6.06 -7.70 -13.38
CA ASN A 29 5.85 -8.27 -14.71
C ASN A 29 6.15 -7.26 -15.83
N LEU A 30 5.79 -5.99 -15.66
CA LEU A 30 6.05 -4.94 -16.63
C LEU A 30 7.55 -4.62 -16.76
N LYS A 31 8.29 -4.62 -15.64
CA LYS A 31 9.77 -4.48 -15.68
C LYS A 31 10.46 -5.61 -16.46
N GLU A 32 9.91 -6.82 -16.44
CA GLU A 32 10.48 -7.97 -17.18
C GLU A 32 10.14 -7.93 -18.67
N LYS A 33 8.93 -7.51 -19.02
CA LYS A 33 8.41 -7.53 -20.40
C LYS A 33 8.70 -6.23 -21.17
N GLY A 34 9.12 -5.18 -20.47
CA GLY A 34 9.12 -3.82 -20.99
C GLY A 34 7.73 -3.19 -20.84
N ALA A 35 7.72 -1.89 -20.61
CA ALA A 35 6.50 -1.12 -20.40
C ALA A 35 6.52 0.16 -21.22
N CYS A 36 5.32 0.66 -21.52
CA CYS A 36 5.13 1.96 -22.15
C CYS A 36 4.50 2.96 -21.16
N LYS A 37 4.28 4.19 -21.63
CA LYS A 37 3.67 5.25 -20.82
C LYS A 37 2.24 4.92 -20.39
N ASP A 38 1.49 4.19 -21.22
CA ASP A 38 0.11 3.82 -20.91
C ASP A 38 0.06 2.81 -19.76
N ASP A 39 0.96 1.81 -19.74
CA ASP A 39 1.09 0.86 -18.63
C ASP A 39 1.39 1.57 -17.30
N LEU A 40 2.22 2.61 -17.35
CA LEU A 40 2.58 3.40 -16.19
C LEU A 40 1.41 4.27 -15.70
N ALA A 41 0.62 4.84 -16.62
CA ALA A 41 -0.61 5.55 -16.29
C ALA A 41 -1.64 4.62 -15.63
N ASP A 42 -1.78 3.38 -16.12
CA ASP A 42 -2.65 2.36 -15.55
C ASP A 42 -2.23 1.98 -14.12
N ILE A 43 -0.92 1.88 -13.85
CA ILE A 43 -0.40 1.67 -12.48
C ILE A 43 -0.78 2.83 -11.56
N PHE A 44 -0.58 4.08 -11.98
CA PHE A 44 -0.94 5.24 -11.15
C PHE A 44 -2.44 5.34 -10.90
N PHE A 45 -3.26 4.98 -11.89
CA PHE A 45 -4.70 4.85 -11.72
C PHE A 45 -5.06 3.76 -10.70
N ALA A 46 -4.42 2.58 -10.80
CA ALA A 46 -4.63 1.49 -9.85
C ALA A 46 -4.22 1.87 -8.42
N LEU A 47 -3.12 2.62 -8.25
CA LEU A 47 -2.67 3.12 -6.94
C LEU A 47 -3.64 4.16 -6.36
N SER A 48 -4.16 5.07 -7.20
CA SER A 48 -5.17 6.04 -6.78
C SER A 48 -6.46 5.35 -6.33
N TYR A 49 -6.93 4.37 -7.12
CA TYR A 49 -8.08 3.54 -6.77
C TYR A 49 -7.84 2.76 -5.46
N PHE A 50 -6.62 2.24 -5.28
CA PHE A 50 -6.22 1.54 -4.05
C PHE A 50 -6.38 2.46 -2.82
N PHE A 51 -5.93 3.71 -2.89
CA PHE A 51 -6.09 4.66 -1.79
C PHE A 51 -7.55 4.88 -1.41
N GLU A 52 -8.39 5.17 -2.39
CA GLU A 52 -9.80 5.47 -2.16
C GLU A 52 -10.58 4.26 -1.61
N ASN A 53 -10.22 3.06 -2.04
CA ASN A 53 -11.03 1.86 -1.81
C ASN A 53 -10.47 0.90 -0.75
N HIS A 54 -9.22 1.05 -0.35
CA HIS A 54 -8.59 0.18 0.65
C HIS A 54 -8.14 0.98 1.87
N LEU A 55 -7.24 1.96 1.69
CA LEU A 55 -6.70 2.73 2.82
C LEU A 55 -7.77 3.51 3.58
N ILE A 56 -8.69 4.19 2.88
CA ILE A 56 -9.80 4.90 3.53
C ILE A 56 -10.71 3.94 4.29
N LYS A 57 -10.98 2.75 3.75
CA LYS A 57 -11.86 1.77 4.41
C LYS A 57 -11.20 1.23 5.69
N GLU A 58 -9.92 0.92 5.62
CA GLU A 58 -9.11 0.52 6.78
C GLU A 58 -9.11 1.62 7.85
N GLU A 59 -8.88 2.88 7.46
CA GLU A 59 -8.93 4.02 8.38
C GLU A 59 -10.30 4.16 9.06
N LEU A 60 -11.39 4.10 8.29
CA LEU A 60 -12.75 4.17 8.82
C LEU A 60 -13.02 3.02 9.80
N TYR A 61 -12.53 1.82 9.49
CA TYR A 61 -12.64 0.66 10.37
C TYR A 61 -11.87 0.88 11.68
N LEU A 62 -10.58 1.22 11.62
CA LEU A 62 -9.77 1.46 12.82
C LEU A 62 -10.31 2.59 13.69
N LYS A 63 -10.78 3.66 13.06
CA LYS A 63 -11.46 4.76 13.75
C LYS A 63 -12.71 4.29 14.47
N SER A 64 -13.55 3.46 13.82
CA SER A 64 -14.76 2.90 14.44
C SER A 64 -14.46 2.01 15.65
N LYS A 65 -13.27 1.40 15.70
CA LYS A 65 -12.80 0.58 16.82
C LYS A 65 -12.14 1.38 17.94
N ASN A 66 -12.01 2.71 17.77
CA ASN A 66 -11.27 3.60 18.66
C ASN A 66 -9.81 3.15 18.85
N TYR A 67 -9.16 2.71 17.78
CA TYR A 67 -7.76 2.30 17.81
C TYR A 67 -6.87 3.48 18.27
N PRO A 68 -6.08 3.32 19.36
CA PRO A 68 -5.38 4.44 20.00
C PRO A 68 -4.29 5.07 19.12
N ASN A 69 -3.66 4.31 18.22
CA ASN A 69 -2.59 4.80 17.34
C ASN A 69 -3.11 5.17 15.94
N PHE A 70 -4.41 5.47 15.81
CA PHE A 70 -5.05 5.80 14.53
C PHE A 70 -4.35 6.94 13.78
N ASP A 71 -3.97 8.02 14.48
CA ASP A 71 -3.36 9.19 13.83
C ASP A 71 -1.99 8.87 13.21
N ASN A 72 -1.18 8.02 13.86
CA ASN A 72 0.11 7.57 13.32
C ASN A 72 -0.09 6.68 12.08
N HIS A 73 -1.06 5.75 12.16
CA HIS A 73 -1.39 4.87 11.04
C HIS A 73 -1.90 5.68 9.83
N LYS A 74 -2.80 6.64 10.05
CA LYS A 74 -3.27 7.57 9.02
C LYS A 74 -2.15 8.44 8.44
N THR A 75 -1.20 8.87 9.26
CA THR A 75 -0.03 9.62 8.79
C THR A 75 0.83 8.76 7.85
N SER A 76 1.04 7.48 8.19
CA SER A 76 1.74 6.53 7.32
C SER A 76 1.05 6.34 5.96
N HIS A 77 -0.29 6.34 5.91
CA HIS A 77 -1.05 6.32 4.66
C HIS A 77 -0.88 7.60 3.86
N PHE A 78 -0.99 8.75 4.54
CA PHE A 78 -0.82 10.05 3.90
C PHE A 78 0.57 10.19 3.25
N ASP A 79 1.63 9.81 3.96
CA ASP A 79 3.01 9.88 3.45
C ASP A 79 3.21 8.95 2.24
N PHE A 80 2.55 7.79 2.23
CA PHE A 80 2.55 6.88 1.08
C PHE A 80 1.95 7.53 -0.16
N ILE A 81 0.76 8.13 0.00
CA ILE A 81 0.07 8.84 -1.08
C ILE A 81 0.95 9.96 -1.61
N LYS A 82 1.58 10.74 -0.74
CA LYS A 82 2.51 11.81 -1.14
C LYS A 82 3.74 11.30 -1.88
N GLY A 83 4.24 10.13 -1.54
CA GLY A 83 5.31 9.49 -2.30
C GLY A 83 4.86 9.08 -3.70
N ILE A 84 3.67 8.51 -3.85
CA ILE A 84 3.11 8.16 -5.16
C ILE A 84 2.87 9.40 -6.02
N GLU A 85 2.27 10.46 -5.47
CA GLU A 85 2.09 11.74 -6.19
C GLU A 85 3.42 12.30 -6.71
N ARG A 86 4.48 12.26 -5.90
CA ARG A 86 5.82 12.71 -6.32
C ARG A 86 6.41 11.86 -7.44
N LEU A 87 6.20 10.54 -7.43
CA LEU A 87 6.66 9.66 -8.49
C LEU A 87 5.85 9.87 -9.78
N MET A 88 4.56 10.19 -9.63
CA MET A 88 3.68 10.55 -10.73
C MET A 88 4.09 11.88 -11.37
N ASP A 89 4.49 12.90 -10.62
CA ASP A 89 4.91 14.18 -11.21
C ASP A 89 6.24 14.09 -12.02
N ASN A 90 7.06 13.06 -11.75
CA ASN A 90 8.39 12.90 -12.36
C ASN A 90 8.44 11.82 -13.47
N TYR A 91 7.32 11.18 -13.81
CA TYR A 91 7.29 9.97 -14.64
C TYR A 91 7.59 10.17 -16.14
N GLU A 92 7.47 11.39 -16.67
CA GLU A 92 7.56 11.62 -18.12
C GLU A 92 8.95 11.39 -18.70
N SER A 93 9.97 11.29 -17.84
CA SER A 93 11.39 11.27 -18.23
C SER A 93 11.94 9.87 -18.51
N ASN A 94 11.43 8.80 -17.86
CA ASN A 94 11.89 7.42 -18.07
C ASN A 94 10.95 6.38 -17.41
N VAL A 95 10.18 5.63 -18.22
CA VAL A 95 9.21 4.61 -17.75
C VAL A 95 9.87 3.52 -16.90
N ASP A 96 10.99 2.96 -17.37
CA ASP A 96 11.66 1.84 -16.67
C ASP A 96 12.21 2.27 -15.31
N ASN A 97 12.73 3.50 -15.23
CA ASN A 97 13.22 4.05 -13.97
C ASN A 97 12.06 4.28 -12.98
N THR A 98 10.96 4.87 -13.44
CA THR A 98 9.78 5.09 -12.58
C THR A 98 9.18 3.78 -12.08
N LEU A 99 9.12 2.73 -12.91
CA LEU A 99 8.67 1.41 -12.46
C LEU A 99 9.56 0.80 -11.38
N ARG A 100 10.88 0.99 -11.50
CA ARG A 100 11.84 0.55 -10.48
C ARG A 100 11.66 1.31 -9.17
N GLU A 101 11.54 2.63 -9.24
CA GLU A 101 11.31 3.47 -8.06
C GLU A 101 9.98 3.14 -7.37
N LEU A 102 8.91 2.92 -8.14
CA LEU A 102 7.61 2.48 -7.62
C LEU A 102 7.70 1.14 -6.91
N ASP A 103 8.35 0.13 -7.52
CA ASP A 103 8.46 -1.19 -6.91
C ASP A 103 9.23 -1.15 -5.57
N ILE A 104 10.32 -0.39 -5.51
CA ILE A 104 11.10 -0.20 -4.28
C ILE A 104 10.25 0.53 -3.24
N PHE A 105 9.66 1.67 -3.60
CA PHE A 105 8.88 2.50 -2.69
C PHE A 105 7.68 1.75 -2.10
N ILE A 106 6.91 1.05 -2.94
CA ILE A 106 5.77 0.22 -2.51
C ILE A 106 6.24 -0.91 -1.61
N GLY A 107 7.31 -1.60 -1.99
CA GLY A 107 7.86 -2.72 -1.22
C GLY A 107 8.32 -2.31 0.18
N GLU A 108 9.07 -1.21 0.27
CA GLU A 108 9.55 -0.66 1.53
C GLU A 108 8.41 -0.17 2.41
N TRP A 109 7.46 0.57 1.84
CA TRP A 109 6.29 1.04 2.58
C TRP A 109 5.46 -0.12 3.11
N LEU A 110 5.13 -1.11 2.28
CA LEU A 110 4.33 -2.27 2.67
C LEU A 110 5.02 -3.08 3.77
N GLN A 111 6.35 -3.26 3.68
CA GLN A 111 7.13 -3.95 4.72
C GLN A 111 7.05 -3.25 6.06
N ASN A 112 7.31 -1.94 6.05
CA ASN A 112 7.38 -1.13 7.26
C ASN A 112 5.99 -0.98 7.88
N HIS A 113 4.98 -0.72 7.06
CA HIS A 113 3.60 -0.56 7.49
C HIS A 113 3.07 -1.86 8.14
N SER A 114 3.18 -2.99 7.43
CA SER A 114 2.72 -4.28 7.97
C SER A 114 3.46 -4.68 9.24
N SER A 115 4.78 -4.45 9.32
CA SER A 115 5.57 -4.80 10.51
C SER A 115 5.22 -3.97 11.74
N ASN A 116 4.97 -2.67 11.55
CA ASN A 116 4.70 -1.74 12.64
C ASN A 116 3.25 -1.82 13.13
N TYR A 117 2.28 -1.97 12.23
CA TYR A 117 0.87 -1.80 12.57
C TYR A 117 0.10 -3.12 12.70
N ASN A 118 0.46 -4.18 11.97
CA ASN A 118 -0.35 -5.42 12.01
C ASN A 118 -0.40 -6.00 13.40
N LYS A 119 0.75 -6.13 14.07
CA LYS A 119 0.80 -6.68 15.42
C LYS A 119 0.00 -5.82 16.40
N ASP A 120 0.24 -4.51 16.39
CA ASP A 120 -0.41 -3.58 17.32
C ASP A 120 -1.93 -3.54 17.14
N VAL A 121 -2.40 -3.55 15.89
CA VAL A 121 -3.83 -3.57 15.57
C VAL A 121 -4.47 -4.90 15.95
N VAL A 122 -3.83 -6.04 15.60
CA VAL A 122 -4.31 -7.38 15.95
C VAL A 122 -4.40 -7.56 17.46
N ASP A 123 -3.36 -7.18 18.19
CA ASP A 123 -3.32 -7.28 19.66
C ASP A 123 -4.44 -6.44 20.29
N TYR A 124 -4.60 -5.19 19.83
CA TYR A 124 -5.67 -4.30 20.32
C TYR A 124 -7.08 -4.84 20.04
N LEU A 125 -7.33 -5.34 18.83
CA LEU A 125 -8.66 -5.81 18.45
C LEU A 125 -9.00 -7.17 19.07
N ASN A 126 -8.01 -8.02 19.33
CA ASN A 126 -8.23 -9.28 20.04
C ASN A 126 -8.48 -9.08 21.54
N GLN A 127 -7.91 -8.04 22.17
CA GLN A 127 -8.21 -7.69 23.57
C GLN A 127 -9.64 -7.16 23.77
N LYS A 128 -10.29 -6.69 22.70
CA LYS A 128 -11.68 -6.18 22.70
C LYS A 128 -12.74 -7.24 22.39
N LYS A 129 -12.37 -8.52 22.25
CA LYS A 129 -13.30 -9.65 22.12
C LYS A 129 -13.75 -10.14 23.48
#